data_AF-A0A965AGM4-F1
#
_entry.id   AF-A0A965AGM4-F1
#
_cell.length_a   1.000
_cell.length_b   1.000
_cell.length_c   1.000
_cell.angle_alpha   90.00
_cell.angle_beta   90.00
_cell.angle_gamma   90.00
#
_symmetry.space_group_name_H-M   'P 1'
#
loop_
_entity.id
_entity.type
_entity.pdbx_description
1 polymer ?
#
loop_
_entity_poly.entity_id
_entity_poly.type
_entity_poly.pdbx_seq_one_letter_code
_entity_poly.pdbx_strand_id
1 'polypeptide(L)'
;MSSSEDAASELNMAATRALEIVERALMDGETENIPDETVQRLLTAGTKLFANKVEMEDRFFSPYTGPEAVTATDVVMTCSDMLRAVNLSTFDLAMWFQRPRGNED
;
A
#
# COMPACT_ATOMS: atom_id res chain seq x y z
N MET A 1 -3.01 27.92 -0.79
CA MET A 1 -3.96 26.90 -1.31
C MET A 1 -3.43 26.28 -2.59
N SER A 2 -2.89 27.04 -3.56
CA SER A 2 -2.27 26.50 -4.80
C SER A 2 -1.22 25.40 -4.56
N SER A 3 -0.19 25.65 -3.75
CA SER A 3 0.98 24.74 -3.67
C SER A 3 0.69 23.34 -3.09
N SER A 4 -0.34 23.20 -2.25
CA SER A 4 -0.74 21.89 -1.70
C SER A 4 -1.59 21.09 -2.69
N GLU A 5 -2.42 21.78 -3.47
CA GLU A 5 -3.20 21.17 -4.56
C GLU A 5 -2.27 20.70 -5.68
N ASP A 6 -1.24 21.50 -5.98
CA ASP A 6 -0.18 21.17 -6.94
C ASP A 6 0.57 19.89 -6.52
N ALA A 7 0.98 19.79 -5.25
CA ALA A 7 1.68 18.61 -4.73
C ALA A 7 0.80 17.34 -4.70
N ALA A 8 -0.48 17.47 -4.37
CA ALA A 8 -1.42 16.35 -4.40
C ALA A 8 -1.65 15.84 -5.83
N SER A 9 -1.75 16.76 -6.80
CA SER A 9 -1.87 16.45 -8.22
C SER A 9 -0.60 15.76 -8.74
N GLU A 10 0.58 16.28 -8.39
CA GLU A 10 1.87 15.69 -8.74
C GLU A 10 2.00 14.25 -8.22
N LEU A 11 1.68 14.03 -6.93
CA LEU A 11 1.69 12.69 -6.34
C LEU A 11 0.72 11.74 -7.05
N ASN A 12 -0.47 12.21 -7.40
CA ASN A 12 -1.46 11.40 -8.11
C ASN A 12 -0.97 10.98 -9.51
N MET A 13 -0.34 11.91 -10.25
CA MET A 13 0.28 11.60 -11.54
C MET A 13 1.45 10.61 -11.39
N ALA A 14 2.32 10.82 -10.38
CA ALA A 14 3.43 9.93 -10.10
C ALA A 14 2.97 8.52 -9.72
N ALA A 15 1.94 8.40 -8.88
CA ALA A 15 1.36 7.11 -8.48
C ALA A 15 0.76 6.37 -9.67
N THR A 16 0.01 7.08 -10.52
CA THR A 16 -0.55 6.51 -11.77
C THR A 16 0.56 5.99 -12.67
N ARG A 17 1.59 6.82 -12.89
CA ARG A 17 2.72 6.46 -13.75
C ARG A 17 3.51 5.28 -13.20
N ALA A 18 3.73 5.22 -11.89
CA ALA A 18 4.43 4.11 -11.24
C ALA A 18 3.67 2.80 -11.44
N LEU A 19 2.34 2.80 -11.27
CA LEU A 19 1.51 1.61 -11.47
C LEU A 19 1.60 1.10 -12.91
N GLU A 20 1.45 1.98 -13.90
CA GLU A 20 1.56 1.61 -15.32
C GLU A 20 2.92 1.00 -15.69
N ILE A 21 4.01 1.52 -15.10
CA ILE A 21 5.38 1.01 -15.34
C ILE A 21 5.50 -0.40 -14.75
N VAL A 22 5.01 -0.60 -13.53
CA VAL A 22 5.09 -1.89 -12.83
C VAL A 22 4.24 -2.94 -13.54
N GLU A 23 3.00 -2.62 -13.93
CA GLU A 23 2.12 -3.53 -14.66
C GLU A 23 2.76 -3.97 -15.99
N ARG A 24 3.37 -3.04 -16.73
CA ARG A 24 4.11 -3.37 -17.95
C ARG A 24 5.31 -4.28 -17.68
N ALA A 25 6.14 -3.94 -16.69
CA ALA A 25 7.30 -4.76 -16.34
C ALA A 25 6.90 -6.18 -15.89
N LEU A 26 5.75 -6.33 -15.22
CA LEU A 26 5.20 -7.64 -14.85
C LEU A 26 4.73 -8.42 -16.09
N MET A 27 4.03 -7.78 -17.02
CA MET A 27 3.58 -8.41 -18.27
C MET A 27 4.76 -8.84 -19.16
N ASP A 28 5.79 -8.02 -19.22
CA ASP A 28 6.97 -8.23 -20.06
C ASP A 28 8.03 -9.14 -19.39
N GLY A 29 7.90 -9.42 -18.09
CA GLY A 29 8.85 -10.22 -17.31
C GLY A 29 10.16 -9.50 -16.99
N GLU A 30 10.18 -8.17 -17.04
CA GLU A 30 11.37 -7.32 -16.93
C GLU A 30 11.57 -6.72 -15.54
N THR A 31 10.98 -7.31 -14.51
CA THR A 31 11.03 -6.77 -13.13
C THR A 31 12.45 -6.74 -12.54
N GLU A 32 13.37 -7.53 -13.08
CA GLU A 32 14.79 -7.54 -12.68
C GLU A 32 15.49 -6.18 -12.87
N ASN A 33 14.97 -5.34 -13.77
CA ASN A 33 15.51 -4.01 -14.04
C ASN A 33 15.03 -2.95 -13.04
N ILE A 34 14.04 -3.27 -12.20
CA ILE A 34 13.51 -2.36 -11.19
C ILE A 34 14.33 -2.56 -9.89
N PRO A 35 15.05 -1.53 -9.41
CA PRO A 35 15.81 -1.65 -8.19
C PRO A 35 14.92 -1.93 -6.98
N ASP A 36 15.37 -2.79 -6.06
CA ASP A 36 14.67 -3.08 -4.81
C ASP A 36 14.31 -1.81 -4.03
N GLU A 37 15.18 -0.79 -4.05
CA GLU A 37 14.96 0.49 -3.38
C GLU A 37 13.75 1.24 -3.94
N THR A 38 13.41 1.06 -5.22
CA THR A 38 12.19 1.60 -5.82
C THR A 38 10.96 0.94 -5.20
N VAL A 39 10.97 -0.38 -5.07
CA VAL A 39 9.89 -1.14 -4.42
C VAL A 39 9.74 -0.71 -2.97
N GLN A 40 10.84 -0.59 -2.24
CA GLN A 40 10.85 -0.13 -0.84
C GLN A 40 10.25 1.27 -0.67
N ARG A 41 10.56 2.21 -1.58
CA ARG A 41 9.96 3.57 -1.58
C ARG A 41 8.46 3.54 -1.80
N LEU A 42 7.98 2.76 -2.77
CA LEU A 42 6.56 2.62 -3.07
C LEU A 42 5.78 2.05 -1.88
N LEU A 43 6.28 0.95 -1.29
CA LEU A 43 5.67 0.32 -0.12
C LEU A 43 5.67 1.27 1.09
N THR A 44 6.78 1.98 1.33
CA THR A 44 6.88 2.94 2.44
C THR A 44 5.88 4.08 2.30
N ALA A 45 5.80 4.69 1.10
CA ALA A 45 4.91 5.81 0.83
C ALA A 45 3.44 5.39 0.94
N GLY A 46 3.07 4.28 0.28
CA GLY A 46 1.72 3.72 0.32
C GLY A 46 1.28 3.35 1.73
N THR A 47 2.13 2.65 2.49
CA THR A 47 1.82 2.22 3.87
C THR A 47 1.57 3.41 4.79
N LYS A 48 2.47 4.41 4.79
CA LYS A 48 2.32 5.60 5.65
C LYS A 48 1.07 6.41 5.30
N LEU A 49 0.83 6.62 4.00
CA LEU A 49 -0.32 7.39 3.55
C LEU A 49 -1.63 6.65 3.83
N PHE A 50 -1.72 5.36 3.50
CA PHE A 50 -2.90 4.54 3.75
C PHE A 50 -3.24 4.50 5.24
N ALA A 51 -2.26 4.20 6.10
CA ALA A 51 -2.45 4.17 7.55
C ALA A 51 -2.95 5.52 8.09
N ASN A 52 -2.39 6.65 7.63
CA ASN A 52 -2.87 7.97 8.02
C ASN A 52 -4.31 8.23 7.55
N LYS A 53 -4.67 7.84 6.33
CA LYS A 53 -6.03 8.04 5.81
C LYS A 53 -7.08 7.21 6.53
N VAL A 54 -6.76 5.95 6.84
CA VAL A 54 -7.72 5.07 7.51
C VAL A 54 -7.84 5.43 9.00
N GLU A 55 -6.73 5.57 9.72
CA GLU A 55 -6.77 5.76 11.17
C GLU A 55 -7.01 7.22 11.59
N MET A 56 -6.45 8.20 10.88
CA MET A 56 -6.52 9.62 11.29
C MET A 56 -7.63 10.39 10.58
N GLU A 57 -7.99 10.01 9.34
CA GLU A 57 -9.08 10.65 8.59
C GLU A 57 -10.42 9.90 8.69
N ASP A 58 -10.48 8.76 9.40
CA ASP A 58 -11.66 7.87 9.52
C ASP A 58 -12.30 7.51 8.16
N ARG A 59 -11.44 7.18 7.18
CA ARG A 59 -11.86 6.89 5.80
C ARG A 59 -11.89 5.41 5.53
N PHE A 60 -12.94 4.99 4.84
CA PHE A 60 -13.11 3.61 4.37
C PHE A 60 -13.01 3.57 2.84
N PHE A 61 -11.92 2.98 2.34
CA PHE A 61 -11.73 2.70 0.92
C PHE A 61 -10.84 1.47 0.74
N SER A 62 -10.96 0.81 -0.41
CA SER A 62 -10.10 -0.32 -0.76
C SER A 62 -8.63 0.12 -0.85
N PRO A 63 -7.68 -0.64 -0.28
CA PRO A 63 -6.25 -0.37 -0.49
C PRO A 63 -5.78 -0.63 -1.95
N TYR A 64 -6.59 -1.32 -2.75
CA TYR A 64 -6.28 -1.70 -4.14
C TYR A 64 -7.20 -1.01 -5.15
N THR A 65 -6.68 -0.80 -6.37
CA THR A 65 -7.33 -0.08 -7.47
C THR A 65 -8.53 -0.83 -8.08
N GLY A 66 -8.66 -2.13 -7.80
CA GLY A 66 -9.79 -2.95 -8.23
C GLY A 66 -9.77 -4.36 -7.62
N PRO A 67 -10.85 -5.15 -7.77
CA PRO A 67 -10.98 -6.48 -7.17
C PRO A 67 -9.92 -7.50 -7.62
N GLU A 68 -9.38 -7.33 -8.84
CA GLU A 68 -8.40 -8.24 -9.44
C GLU A 68 -6.99 -7.61 -9.51
N ALA A 69 -6.78 -6.46 -8.86
CA ALA A 69 -5.50 -5.75 -8.91
C ALA A 69 -4.38 -6.50 -8.18
N VAL A 70 -4.71 -7.40 -7.25
CA VAL A 70 -3.76 -8.25 -6.53
C VAL A 70 -4.38 -9.63 -6.26
N THR A 71 -3.56 -10.67 -6.20
CA THR A 71 -3.98 -12.01 -5.77
C THR A 71 -3.86 -12.16 -4.25
N ALA A 72 -4.55 -13.16 -3.68
CA ALA A 72 -4.41 -13.48 -2.27
C ALA A 72 -2.95 -13.82 -1.88
N THR A 73 -2.20 -14.46 -2.78
CA THR A 73 -0.78 -14.77 -2.58
C THR A 73 0.07 -13.52 -2.49
N ASP A 74 -0.15 -12.54 -3.37
CA ASP A 74 0.59 -11.26 -3.35
C ASP A 74 0.42 -10.56 -2.00
N VAL A 75 -0.82 -10.52 -1.51
CA VAL A 75 -1.17 -9.91 -0.23
C VAL A 75 -0.50 -10.63 0.94
N VAL A 76 -0.63 -11.97 1.02
CA VAL A 76 -0.06 -12.75 2.12
C VAL A 76 1.46 -12.65 2.15
N MET A 77 2.13 -12.76 1.00
CA MET A 77 3.58 -12.63 0.91
C MET A 77 4.04 -11.25 1.36
N THR A 78 3.45 -10.20 0.79
CA THR A 78 3.82 -8.80 1.10
C THR A 78 3.59 -8.48 2.57
N CYS A 79 2.41 -8.82 3.12
CA CYS A 79 2.11 -8.56 4.52
C CYS A 79 3.03 -9.35 5.47
N SER A 80 3.33 -10.61 5.17
CA SER A 80 4.21 -11.43 6.01
C SER A 80 5.61 -10.84 6.11
N ASP A 81 6.17 -10.34 5.00
CA ASP A 81 7.49 -9.71 5.01
C ASP A 81 7.47 -8.31 5.62
N MET A 82 6.40 -7.54 5.45
CA MET A 82 6.22 -6.27 6.18
C MET A 82 6.22 -6.49 7.69
N LEU A 83 5.47 -7.47 8.19
CA LEU A 83 5.42 -7.81 9.62
C LEU A 83 6.80 -8.23 10.15
N ARG A 84 7.52 -9.06 9.39
CA ARG A 84 8.90 -9.47 9.72
C ARG A 84 9.84 -8.27 9.75
N ALA A 85 9.73 -7.34 8.82
CA ALA A 85 10.59 -6.15 8.74
C ALA A 85 10.45 -5.21 9.94
N VAL A 86 9.29 -5.19 10.60
CA VAL A 86 9.03 -4.39 11.81
C VAL A 86 9.04 -5.23 13.10
N ASN A 87 9.48 -6.50 13.02
CA ASN A 87 9.53 -7.44 14.13
C ASN A 87 8.20 -7.59 14.87
N LEU A 88 7.08 -7.61 14.14
CA LEU A 88 5.74 -7.80 14.70
C LEU A 88 5.33 -9.27 14.57
N SER A 89 4.97 -9.89 15.70
CA SER A 89 4.57 -11.30 15.71
C SER A 89 3.10 -11.46 15.28
N THR A 90 2.73 -12.65 14.83
CA THR A 90 1.32 -12.97 14.54
C THR A 90 0.41 -12.88 15.77
N PHE A 91 0.99 -13.02 16.98
CA PHE A 91 0.27 -12.81 18.24
C PHE A 91 -0.06 -11.33 18.46
N ASP A 92 0.90 -10.43 18.22
CA ASP A 92 0.66 -8.99 18.30
C ASP A 92 -0.39 -8.55 17.26
N LEU A 93 -0.35 -9.15 16.07
CA LEU A 93 -1.32 -8.90 15.01
C LEU A 93 -2.75 -9.31 15.42
N ALA A 94 -2.90 -10.42 16.14
CA ALA A 94 -4.21 -10.87 16.62
C ALA A 94 -4.89 -9.83 17.54
N MET A 95 -4.11 -9.09 18.33
CA MET A 95 -4.64 -8.00 19.17
C MET A 95 -5.21 -6.85 18.33
N TRP A 96 -4.65 -6.58 17.14
CA TRP A 96 -5.16 -5.56 16.22
C TRP A 96 -6.46 -5.98 15.52
N PHE A 97 -6.61 -7.26 15.17
CA PHE A 97 -7.86 -7.78 14.58
C PHE A 97 -9.03 -7.84 15.57
N GLN A 98 -8.73 -7.85 16.88
CA GLN A 98 -9.74 -7.81 17.94
C GLN A 98 -10.14 -6.38 18.33
N ARG A 99 -9.51 -5.35 17.76
CA ARG A 99 -9.86 -3.96 18.04
C ARG A 99 -11.26 -3.68 17.47
N PRO A 100 -12.24 -3.26 18.29
CA PRO A 100 -13.58 -2.96 17.80
C PRO A 100 -13.49 -1.92 16.69
N ARG A 101 -14.03 -2.24 15.51
CA ARG A 101 -14.25 -1.22 14.48
C ARG A 101 -15.43 -0.40 14.96
N GLY A 102 -15.25 0.91 15.11
CA GLY A 102 -16.37 1.79 15.43
C GLY A 102 -17.45 1.59 14.36
N ASN A 103 -18.64 1.14 14.79
CA ASN A 103 -19.81 0.76 13.98
C ASN A 103 -19.97 -0.74 13.66
N GLU A 104 -19.64 -1.64 14.58
CA GLU A 104 -20.38 -2.90 14.72
C GLU A 104 -21.48 -2.73 15.79
N ASP A 105 -22.61 -2.15 15.38
CA ASP A 105 -23.92 -2.36 16.01
C ASP A 105 -24.71 -3.41 15.21
#